data_AF-A0A0L6J7B3-F1
#
_entry.id   AF-A0A0L6J7B3-F1
#
_cell.length_a   1.000
_cell.length_b   1.000
_cell.length_c   1.000
_cell.angle_alpha   90.00
_cell.angle_beta   90.00
_cell.angle_gamma   90.00
#
_symmetry.space_group_name_H-M   'P 1'
#
loop_
_entity.id
_entity.type
_entity.pdbx_description
1 polymer ?
#
loop_
_entity_poly.entity_id
_entity_poly.type
_entity_poly.pdbx_seq_one_letter_code
_entity_poly.pdbx_strand_id
1 'polypeptide(L)'
;MTEPVSVRLAEAAARPDADRAGESALLAEVATILLANGQTSEATHIALARLGHAFGYEVEIAIAWGVSTIRRDDESGVQAVFTEPSGVDISRVIAAESVVDAVCAGRLGVGDATRALQVIGTRHPVPLFRFTAMAAAGAAALGVVFGAHALLTLGLIALLAGAGAWLRRALSHLSGNPFLQPFAAALLAGTGGGVIGMLGLDVAQRLVVACPCMVLVPGPHFLNGVIDLVRGRIPVGLFRLAFASFLAIAICAGLLIGLAATGTPFPDSGPAHPAPLLLDVVAAGVAVAAYGSFFNMPWRSLPTLIGVGMLAHALHWALLAAGASLQLGALAACLSVGSLIAPIAERLRLPFGACAFACVVSLIPGVFMFQAASDAVAFTGLGLKAPASMLVDLLDNVVTAGLVLSAMGIGLVAPKIILNALWPVTHRPAGADRDRR
;
A
#
# COMPACT_ATOMS: atom_id res chain seq x y z
N MET A 1 -18.32 -14.37 -40.41
CA MET A 1 -19.17 -15.54 -40.13
C MET A 1 -19.03 -15.85 -38.65
N THR A 2 -20.00 -15.45 -37.85
CA THR A 2 -20.08 -15.78 -36.42
C THR A 2 -20.50 -17.23 -36.28
N GLU A 3 -19.63 -18.04 -35.68
CA GLU A 3 -19.91 -19.43 -35.38
C GLU A 3 -21.14 -19.54 -34.46
N PRO A 4 -22.11 -20.44 -34.79
CA PRO A 4 -23.37 -20.52 -34.08
C PRO A 4 -23.16 -20.94 -32.62
N VAL A 5 -23.92 -20.31 -31.70
CA VAL A 5 -23.88 -20.57 -30.25
C VAL A 5 -24.02 -22.05 -29.90
N SER A 6 -24.76 -22.82 -30.72
CA SER A 6 -24.91 -24.26 -30.57
C SER A 6 -23.61 -25.06 -30.72
N VAL A 7 -22.68 -24.60 -31.55
CA VAL A 7 -21.36 -25.25 -31.75
C VAL A 7 -20.44 -24.95 -30.58
N ARG A 8 -20.43 -23.70 -30.08
CA ARG A 8 -19.70 -23.33 -28.86
C ARG A 8 -20.18 -24.09 -27.62
N LEU A 9 -21.49 -24.30 -27.48
CA LEU A 9 -22.05 -25.10 -26.38
C LEU A 9 -21.70 -26.59 -26.51
N ALA A 10 -21.62 -27.12 -27.74
CA ALA A 10 -21.25 -28.50 -28.00
C ALA A 10 -19.75 -28.77 -27.77
N GLU A 11 -18.86 -27.85 -28.17
CA GLU A 11 -17.42 -27.93 -27.90
C GLU A 11 -17.11 -27.71 -26.41
N ALA A 12 -17.83 -26.80 -25.75
CA ALA A 12 -17.75 -26.66 -24.30
C ALA A 12 -18.12 -27.99 -23.64
N ALA A 13 -19.26 -28.60 -23.99
CA ALA A 13 -19.73 -29.88 -23.45
C ALA A 13 -18.81 -31.09 -23.73
N ALA A 14 -17.88 -30.98 -24.69
CA ALA A 14 -16.93 -32.04 -25.04
C ALA A 14 -15.62 -32.00 -24.23
N ARG A 15 -15.38 -30.97 -23.40
CA ARG A 15 -14.20 -30.92 -22.53
C ARG A 15 -14.35 -31.82 -21.30
N PRO A 16 -13.32 -32.61 -20.92
CA PRO A 16 -13.37 -33.45 -19.73
C PRO A 16 -13.68 -32.63 -18.47
N ASP A 17 -14.54 -33.15 -17.58
CA ASP A 17 -14.87 -32.51 -16.29
C ASP A 17 -13.61 -32.21 -15.44
N ALA A 18 -12.56 -33.01 -15.59
CA ALA A 18 -11.28 -32.81 -14.91
C ALA A 18 -10.54 -31.55 -15.37
N ASP A 19 -10.62 -31.19 -16.66
CA ASP A 19 -9.99 -29.99 -17.20
C ASP A 19 -10.72 -28.74 -16.70
N ARG A 20 -12.06 -28.79 -16.68
CA ARG A 20 -12.92 -27.70 -16.14
C ARG A 20 -12.69 -27.46 -14.65
N ALA A 21 -12.58 -28.54 -13.86
CA ALA A 21 -12.27 -28.43 -12.44
C ALA A 21 -10.88 -27.81 -12.21
N GLY A 22 -9.90 -28.16 -13.05
CA GLY A 22 -8.56 -27.56 -13.04
C GLY A 22 -8.57 -26.07 -13.37
N GLU A 23 -9.34 -25.65 -14.39
CA GLU A 23 -9.48 -24.25 -14.78
C GLU A 23 -10.13 -23.40 -13.66
N SER A 24 -11.21 -23.89 -13.05
CA SER A 24 -11.85 -23.24 -11.88
C SER A 24 -10.91 -23.12 -10.68
N ALA A 25 -10.12 -24.18 -10.40
CA ALA A 25 -9.13 -24.14 -9.33
C ALA A 25 -8.05 -23.09 -9.61
N LEU A 26 -7.58 -22.99 -10.86
CA LEU A 26 -6.59 -22.02 -11.28
C LEU A 26 -7.09 -20.57 -11.15
N LEU A 27 -8.33 -20.31 -11.57
CA LEU A 27 -8.97 -18.98 -11.37
C LEU A 27 -9.00 -18.59 -9.89
N ALA A 28 -9.41 -19.50 -9.01
CA ALA A 28 -9.45 -19.24 -7.57
C ALA A 28 -8.06 -19.01 -6.97
N GLU A 29 -7.04 -19.78 -7.39
CA GLU A 29 -5.66 -19.62 -6.91
C GLU A 29 -5.07 -18.26 -7.33
N VAL A 30 -5.31 -17.85 -8.57
CA VAL A 30 -4.89 -16.53 -9.08
C VAL A 30 -5.61 -15.41 -8.32
N ALA A 31 -6.93 -15.52 -8.14
CA ALA A 31 -7.71 -14.56 -7.37
C ALA A 31 -7.16 -14.42 -5.93
N THR A 32 -6.91 -15.55 -5.27
CA THR A 32 -6.37 -15.62 -3.92
C THR A 32 -5.01 -14.92 -3.82
N ILE A 33 -4.06 -15.27 -4.69
CA ILE A 33 -2.72 -14.70 -4.64
C ILE A 33 -2.74 -13.20 -4.97
N LEU A 34 -3.48 -12.76 -5.99
CA LEU A 34 -3.51 -11.34 -6.34
C LEU A 34 -4.17 -10.50 -5.24
N LEU A 35 -5.33 -10.93 -4.72
CA LEU A 35 -6.06 -10.19 -3.69
C LEU A 35 -5.30 -10.15 -2.36
N ALA A 36 -4.76 -11.29 -1.90
CA ALA A 36 -4.04 -11.38 -0.63
C ALA A 36 -2.75 -10.55 -0.59
N ASN A 37 -2.15 -10.26 -1.77
CA ASN A 37 -0.85 -9.60 -1.87
C ASN A 37 -0.94 -8.16 -2.42
N GLY A 38 -2.12 -7.53 -2.32
CA GLY A 38 -2.27 -6.09 -2.49
C GLY A 38 -2.53 -5.61 -3.92
N GLN A 39 -2.90 -6.50 -4.84
CA GLN A 39 -3.34 -6.13 -6.18
C GLN A 39 -4.67 -5.36 -6.13
N THR A 40 -4.89 -4.48 -7.12
CA THR A 40 -6.16 -3.75 -7.22
C THR A 40 -7.29 -4.67 -7.68
N SER A 41 -8.50 -4.39 -7.22
CA SER A 41 -9.69 -5.15 -7.59
C SER A 41 -9.91 -5.16 -9.11
N GLU A 42 -9.54 -4.09 -9.81
CA GLU A 42 -9.62 -4.02 -11.28
C GLU A 42 -8.57 -4.89 -11.97
N ALA A 43 -7.32 -4.84 -11.52
CA ALA A 43 -6.26 -5.64 -12.13
C ALA A 43 -6.52 -7.15 -11.94
N THR A 44 -7.00 -7.56 -10.76
CA THR A 44 -7.45 -8.94 -10.53
C THR A 44 -8.59 -9.33 -11.48
N HIS A 45 -9.59 -8.46 -11.67
CA HIS A 45 -10.67 -8.70 -12.62
C HIS A 45 -10.13 -8.89 -14.05
N ILE A 46 -9.22 -8.02 -14.50
CA ILE A 46 -8.59 -8.11 -15.81
C ILE A 46 -7.82 -9.43 -15.97
N ALA A 47 -7.02 -9.83 -14.97
CA ALA A 47 -6.26 -11.08 -15.01
C ALA A 47 -7.16 -12.31 -15.14
N LEU A 48 -8.25 -12.37 -14.36
CA LEU A 48 -9.20 -13.48 -14.38
C LEU A 48 -10.04 -13.51 -15.67
N ALA A 49 -10.48 -12.35 -16.18
CA ALA A 49 -11.17 -12.26 -17.47
C ALA A 49 -10.27 -12.76 -18.62
N ARG A 50 -8.98 -12.39 -18.62
CA ARG A 50 -8.01 -12.88 -19.61
C ARG A 50 -7.80 -14.40 -19.55
N LEU A 51 -7.81 -14.99 -18.36
CA LEU A 51 -7.78 -16.45 -18.20
C LEU A 51 -9.04 -17.10 -18.75
N GLY A 52 -10.22 -16.58 -18.40
CA GLY A 52 -11.50 -17.06 -18.94
C GLY A 52 -11.50 -17.06 -20.46
N HIS A 53 -11.09 -15.95 -21.08
CA HIS A 53 -10.98 -15.85 -22.54
C HIS A 53 -9.99 -16.87 -23.13
N ALA A 54 -8.86 -17.14 -22.45
CA ALA A 54 -7.90 -18.15 -22.89
C ALA A 54 -8.47 -19.57 -22.78
N PHE A 55 -9.38 -19.81 -21.82
CA PHE A 55 -10.11 -21.06 -21.70
C PHE A 55 -11.35 -21.11 -22.61
N GLY A 56 -11.84 -19.99 -23.14
CA GLY A 56 -12.94 -19.94 -24.10
C GLY A 56 -14.31 -19.65 -23.49
N TYR A 57 -14.36 -19.06 -22.28
CA TYR A 57 -15.60 -18.65 -21.60
C TYR A 57 -15.47 -17.26 -20.98
N GLU A 58 -16.61 -16.64 -20.66
CA GLU A 58 -16.64 -15.37 -19.95
C GLU A 58 -16.69 -15.58 -18.44
N VAL A 59 -16.09 -14.65 -17.69
CA VAL A 59 -16.03 -14.70 -16.22
C VAL A 59 -16.60 -13.42 -15.65
N GLU A 60 -17.63 -13.55 -14.82
CA GLU A 60 -18.15 -12.47 -13.99
C GLU A 60 -17.60 -12.60 -12.56
N ILE A 61 -17.11 -11.49 -12.00
CA ILE A 61 -16.37 -11.49 -10.74
C ILE A 61 -16.94 -10.41 -9.83
N ALA A 62 -17.37 -10.80 -8.63
CA ALA A 62 -17.68 -9.86 -7.56
C ALA A 62 -16.62 -9.98 -6.45
N ILE A 63 -15.88 -8.90 -6.24
CA ILE A 63 -14.83 -8.84 -5.22
C ILE A 63 -15.40 -8.14 -3.99
N ALA A 64 -15.42 -8.84 -2.86
CA ALA A 64 -15.71 -8.26 -1.55
C ALA A 64 -14.57 -8.54 -0.57
N TRP A 65 -14.64 -7.93 0.61
CA TRP A 65 -13.67 -8.19 1.67
C TRP A 65 -13.94 -9.57 2.29
N GLY A 66 -12.94 -10.44 2.32
CA GLY A 66 -13.01 -11.77 2.94
C GLY A 66 -13.57 -12.87 2.03
N VAL A 67 -14.49 -12.54 1.12
CA VAL A 67 -15.00 -13.48 0.10
C VAL A 67 -15.17 -12.80 -1.25
N SER A 68 -14.69 -13.43 -2.31
CA SER A 68 -14.93 -13.03 -3.70
C SER A 68 -15.65 -14.17 -4.42
N THR A 69 -16.53 -13.84 -5.35
CA THR A 69 -17.25 -14.83 -6.14
C THR A 69 -16.84 -14.76 -7.60
N ILE A 70 -16.70 -15.93 -8.21
CA ILE A 70 -16.37 -16.12 -9.62
C ILE A 70 -17.50 -16.92 -10.23
N ARG A 71 -18.15 -16.37 -11.25
CA ARG A 71 -19.19 -17.02 -12.04
C ARG A 71 -18.69 -17.16 -13.47
N ARG A 72 -18.75 -18.37 -14.01
CA ARG A 72 -18.48 -18.62 -15.43
C ARG A 72 -19.80 -18.59 -16.20
N ASP A 73 -19.79 -18.27 -17.49
CA ASP A 73 -21.00 -18.28 -18.30
C ASP A 73 -21.40 -19.69 -18.79
N ASP A 74 -20.45 -20.63 -18.81
CA ASP A 74 -20.64 -22.02 -19.20
C ASP A 74 -21.12 -22.94 -18.05
N GLU A 75 -21.16 -22.42 -16.82
CA GLU A 75 -21.61 -23.14 -15.61
C GLU A 75 -22.68 -22.33 -14.85
N SER A 76 -23.65 -23.03 -14.26
CA SER A 76 -24.68 -22.42 -13.42
C SER A 76 -24.20 -22.17 -11.98
N GLY A 77 -23.02 -22.67 -11.61
CA GLY A 77 -22.44 -22.54 -10.27
C GLY A 77 -21.72 -21.21 -10.05
N VAL A 78 -21.66 -20.79 -8.79
CA VAL A 78 -20.82 -19.67 -8.35
C VAL A 78 -19.75 -20.21 -7.43
N GLN A 79 -18.48 -20.00 -7.80
CA GLN A 79 -17.34 -20.37 -6.97
C GLN A 79 -17.04 -19.26 -5.98
N ALA A 80 -16.94 -19.59 -4.69
CA ALA A 80 -16.52 -18.67 -3.65
C ALA A 80 -15.03 -18.84 -3.34
N VAL A 81 -14.31 -17.72 -3.29
CA VAL A 81 -12.89 -17.63 -2.96
C VAL A 81 -12.76 -16.82 -1.67
N PHE A 82 -12.36 -17.48 -0.59
CA PHE A 82 -12.18 -16.83 0.71
C PHE A 82 -10.78 -16.24 0.81
N THR A 83 -10.67 -14.92 0.84
CA THR A 83 -9.38 -14.22 0.92
C THR A 83 -9.58 -12.84 1.51
N GLU A 84 -8.77 -12.51 2.51
CA GLU A 84 -8.67 -11.15 3.04
C GLU A 84 -7.54 -10.39 2.35
N PRO A 85 -7.81 -9.22 1.73
CA PRO A 85 -6.79 -8.44 1.03
C PRO A 85 -6.00 -7.57 2.01
N SER A 86 -5.37 -8.20 3.00
CA SER A 86 -4.68 -7.58 4.15
C SER A 86 -3.15 -7.49 3.97
N GLY A 87 -2.57 -8.23 3.02
CA GLY A 87 -1.14 -8.23 2.73
C GLY A 87 -0.74 -7.42 1.50
N VAL A 88 0.56 -7.15 1.37
CA VAL A 88 1.17 -6.52 0.19
C VAL A 88 2.50 -7.21 -0.12
N ASP A 89 2.58 -7.91 -1.25
CA ASP A 89 3.82 -8.50 -1.75
C ASP A 89 3.90 -8.38 -3.28
N ILE A 90 4.71 -7.42 -3.72
CA ILE A 90 4.87 -7.07 -5.13
C ILE A 90 5.54 -8.21 -5.91
N SER A 91 6.50 -8.93 -5.30
CA SER A 91 7.16 -10.05 -5.97
C SER A 91 6.23 -11.23 -6.24
N ARG A 92 5.29 -11.50 -5.33
CA ARG A 92 4.25 -12.52 -5.53
C ARG A 92 3.25 -12.10 -6.60
N VAL A 93 2.81 -10.85 -6.60
CA VAL A 93 1.93 -10.32 -7.66
C VAL A 93 2.58 -10.42 -9.04
N ILE A 94 3.82 -9.96 -9.20
CA ILE A 94 4.54 -10.04 -10.49
C ILE A 94 4.66 -11.49 -10.96
N ALA A 95 4.95 -12.42 -10.05
CA ALA A 95 5.09 -13.83 -10.39
C ALA A 95 3.75 -14.45 -10.81
N ALA A 96 2.66 -14.14 -10.11
CA ALA A 96 1.32 -14.61 -10.47
C ALA A 96 0.87 -14.06 -11.83
N GLU A 97 1.07 -12.76 -12.09
CA GLU A 97 0.80 -12.14 -13.40
C GLU A 97 1.62 -12.80 -14.52
N SER A 98 2.88 -13.17 -14.25
CA SER A 98 3.70 -13.89 -15.25
C SER A 98 3.17 -15.30 -15.57
N VAL A 99 2.56 -15.98 -14.59
CA VAL A 99 1.88 -17.27 -14.80
C VAL A 99 0.63 -17.07 -15.65
N VAL A 100 -0.19 -16.06 -15.34
CA VAL A 100 -1.37 -15.68 -16.14
C VAL A 100 -0.96 -15.40 -17.59
N ASP A 101 0.07 -14.58 -17.80
CA ASP A 101 0.58 -14.26 -19.13
C ASP A 101 1.08 -15.49 -19.90
N ALA A 102 1.67 -16.49 -19.21
CA ALA A 102 2.14 -17.72 -19.83
C ALA A 102 0.99 -18.65 -20.24
N VAL A 103 -0.05 -18.76 -19.40
CA VAL A 103 -1.26 -19.55 -19.71
C VAL A 103 -2.02 -18.90 -20.87
N CYS A 104 -2.28 -17.59 -20.82
CA CYS A 104 -2.96 -16.87 -21.90
C CYS A 104 -2.22 -16.96 -23.25
N ALA A 105 -0.90 -17.16 -23.23
CA ALA A 105 -0.09 -17.33 -24.43
C ALA A 105 0.06 -18.80 -24.88
N GLY A 106 -0.60 -19.75 -24.21
CA GLY A 106 -0.50 -21.18 -24.49
C GLY A 106 0.87 -21.80 -24.18
N ARG A 107 1.71 -21.12 -23.39
CA ARG A 107 3.07 -21.58 -23.02
C ARG A 107 3.11 -22.43 -21.76
N LEU A 108 2.02 -22.42 -20.97
CA LEU A 108 1.94 -23.15 -19.71
C LEU A 108 0.55 -23.79 -19.58
N GLY A 109 0.52 -25.09 -19.31
CA GLY A 109 -0.73 -25.81 -19.06
C GLY A 109 -1.29 -25.55 -17.66
N VAL A 110 -2.58 -25.82 -17.47
CA VAL A 110 -3.31 -25.56 -16.21
C VAL A 110 -2.65 -26.23 -15.00
N GLY A 111 -2.29 -27.52 -15.11
CA GLY A 111 -1.67 -28.24 -13.99
C GLY A 111 -0.33 -27.67 -13.53
N ASP A 112 0.54 -27.29 -14.49
CA ASP A 112 1.83 -26.68 -14.18
C ASP A 112 1.68 -25.23 -13.68
N ALA A 113 0.69 -24.49 -14.19
CA ALA A 113 0.34 -23.17 -13.69
C ALA A 113 -0.11 -23.21 -12.23
N THR A 114 -0.98 -24.15 -11.87
CA THR A 114 -1.43 -24.37 -10.48
C THR A 114 -0.25 -24.70 -9.57
N ARG A 115 0.66 -25.60 -10.00
CA ARG A 115 1.87 -25.92 -9.23
C ARG A 115 2.78 -24.70 -9.06
N ALA A 116 2.93 -23.88 -10.12
CA ALA A 116 3.73 -22.65 -10.05
C ALA A 116 3.16 -21.64 -9.03
N LEU A 117 1.83 -21.48 -8.99
CA LEU A 117 1.15 -20.60 -8.04
C LEU A 117 1.28 -21.10 -6.58
N GLN A 118 1.19 -22.41 -6.34
CA GLN A 118 1.44 -22.98 -5.02
C GLN A 118 2.87 -22.69 -4.53
N VAL A 119 3.86 -22.79 -5.43
CA VAL A 119 5.25 -22.40 -5.12
C VAL A 119 5.36 -20.90 -4.84
N ILE A 120 4.62 -20.05 -5.55
CA ILE A 120 4.58 -18.60 -5.27
C ILE A 120 4.00 -18.32 -3.88
N GLY A 121 2.92 -19.01 -3.49
CA GLY A 121 2.26 -18.86 -2.19
C GLY A 121 3.16 -19.21 -0.99
N THR A 122 4.11 -20.12 -1.19
CA THR A 122 5.07 -20.57 -0.15
C THR A 122 6.36 -19.76 -0.08
N ARG A 123 6.55 -18.75 -0.94
CA ARG A 123 7.78 -17.91 -0.93
C ARG A 123 7.96 -17.22 0.41
N HIS A 124 9.18 -17.24 0.93
CA HIS A 124 9.49 -16.60 2.20
C HIS A 124 9.29 -15.08 2.15
N PRO A 125 8.83 -14.49 3.28
CA PRO A 125 8.84 -13.03 3.45
C PRO A 125 10.25 -12.45 3.30
N VAL A 126 10.32 -11.12 3.16
CA VAL A 126 11.57 -10.35 3.15
C VAL A 126 12.49 -10.80 4.30
N PRO A 127 13.79 -11.05 4.08
CA PRO A 127 14.71 -11.46 5.15
C PRO A 127 14.69 -10.49 6.33
N LEU A 128 14.77 -11.00 7.56
CA LEU A 128 14.66 -10.18 8.78
C LEU A 128 15.66 -9.03 8.78
N PHE A 129 16.92 -9.29 8.46
CA PHE A 129 17.96 -8.26 8.41
C PHE A 129 17.62 -7.13 7.43
N ARG A 130 17.15 -7.47 6.21
CA ARG A 130 16.71 -6.47 5.23
C ARG A 130 15.52 -5.68 5.75
N PHE A 131 14.57 -6.35 6.39
CA PHE A 131 13.37 -5.72 6.95
C PHE A 131 13.73 -4.72 8.07
N THR A 132 14.58 -5.11 9.02
CA THR A 132 14.98 -4.25 10.14
C THR A 132 15.88 -3.09 9.69
N ALA A 133 16.86 -3.36 8.82
CA ALA A 133 17.74 -2.33 8.30
C ALA A 133 16.97 -1.27 7.48
N MET A 134 16.00 -1.70 6.67
CA MET A 134 15.17 -0.77 5.89
C MET A 134 14.15 -0.03 6.76
N ALA A 135 13.64 -0.63 7.83
CA ALA A 135 12.83 0.08 8.83
C ALA A 135 13.62 1.19 9.54
N ALA A 136 14.84 0.87 9.98
CA ALA A 136 15.74 1.82 10.61
C ALA A 136 16.11 2.97 9.65
N ALA A 137 16.56 2.64 8.43
CA ALA A 137 16.95 3.62 7.42
C ALA A 137 15.77 4.48 6.95
N GLY A 138 14.60 3.87 6.69
CA GLY A 138 13.40 4.57 6.27
C GLY A 138 12.86 5.54 7.32
N ALA A 139 12.84 5.11 8.60
CA ALA A 139 12.40 5.99 9.69
C ALA A 139 13.37 7.16 9.89
N ALA A 140 14.69 6.90 9.88
CA ALA A 140 15.69 7.96 10.00
C ALA A 140 15.60 8.94 8.83
N ALA A 141 15.36 8.44 7.62
CA ALA A 141 15.16 9.27 6.43
C ALA A 141 13.89 10.14 6.54
N LEU A 142 12.79 9.62 7.06
CA LEU A 142 11.63 10.45 7.41
C LEU A 142 11.99 11.50 8.46
N GLY A 143 12.82 11.15 9.44
CA GLY A 143 13.39 12.11 10.39
C GLY A 143 14.05 13.29 9.69
N VAL A 144 14.90 13.03 8.70
CA VAL A 144 15.55 14.08 7.89
C VAL A 144 14.54 14.93 7.12
N VAL A 145 13.57 14.29 6.44
CA VAL A 145 12.50 14.98 5.70
C VAL A 145 11.68 15.91 6.59
N PHE A 146 11.44 15.53 7.85
CA PHE A 146 10.73 16.35 8.82
C PHE A 146 11.64 17.29 9.63
N GLY A 147 12.92 17.44 9.24
CA GLY A 147 13.83 18.46 9.77
C GLY A 147 14.81 17.99 10.86
N ALA A 148 14.99 16.68 11.08
CA ALA A 148 16.03 16.19 11.98
C ALA A 148 17.41 16.21 11.32
N HIS A 149 18.39 16.83 11.96
CA HIS A 149 19.77 16.89 11.45
C HIS A 149 20.79 16.27 12.42
N ALA A 150 20.46 16.23 13.72
CA ALA A 150 21.34 15.69 14.74
C ALA A 150 21.48 14.17 14.60
N LEU A 151 22.72 13.69 14.52
CA LEU A 151 23.02 12.27 14.31
C LEU A 151 22.50 11.39 15.45
N LEU A 152 22.49 11.93 16.68
CA LEU A 152 21.89 11.25 17.84
C LEU A 152 20.38 11.05 17.66
N THR A 153 19.65 12.08 17.23
CA THR A 153 18.20 11.98 16.95
C THR A 153 17.93 10.93 15.87
N LEU A 154 18.66 10.98 14.76
CA LEU A 154 18.52 10.01 13.67
C LEU A 154 18.87 8.58 14.10
N GLY A 155 19.90 8.42 14.93
CA GLY A 155 20.30 7.13 15.50
C GLY A 155 19.23 6.53 16.42
N LEU A 156 18.57 7.36 17.24
CA LEU A 156 17.47 6.91 18.12
C LEU A 156 16.22 6.54 17.32
N ILE A 157 15.87 7.34 16.29
CA ILE A 157 14.79 6.99 15.36
C ILE A 157 15.07 5.63 14.70
N ALA A 158 16.28 5.45 14.17
CA ALA A 158 16.70 4.21 13.52
C ALA A 158 16.63 3.02 14.47
N LEU A 159 17.10 3.19 15.72
CA LEU A 159 17.09 2.16 16.75
C LEU A 159 15.66 1.71 17.08
N LEU A 160 14.75 2.65 17.39
CA LEU A 160 13.37 2.33 17.74
C LEU A 160 12.61 1.69 16.57
N ALA A 161 12.80 2.19 15.35
CA ALA A 161 12.19 1.60 14.16
C ALA A 161 12.73 0.19 13.84
N GLY A 162 14.05 0.00 13.95
CA GLY A 162 14.69 -1.30 13.75
C GLY A 162 14.24 -2.34 14.80
N ALA A 163 14.19 -1.93 16.08
CA ALA A 163 13.67 -2.76 17.16
C ALA A 163 12.18 -3.09 16.97
N GLY A 164 11.37 -2.10 16.58
CA GLY A 164 9.96 -2.30 16.24
C GLY A 164 9.76 -3.26 15.07
N ALA A 165 10.60 -3.19 14.03
CA ALA A 165 10.57 -4.13 12.91
C ALA A 165 10.94 -5.56 13.32
N TRP A 166 11.93 -5.71 14.21
CA TRP A 166 12.28 -7.01 14.76
C TRP A 166 11.11 -7.59 15.58
N LEU A 167 10.51 -6.77 16.45
CA LEU A 167 9.34 -7.14 17.26
C LEU A 167 8.16 -7.56 16.38
N ARG A 168 7.89 -6.82 15.29
CA ARG A 168 6.84 -7.18 14.31
C ARG A 168 7.07 -8.56 13.72
N ARG A 169 8.32 -8.87 13.32
CA ARG A 169 8.64 -10.20 12.80
C ARG A 169 8.43 -11.28 13.87
N ALA A 170 8.89 -11.07 15.09
CA ALA A 170 8.69 -12.03 16.18
C ALA A 170 7.20 -12.30 16.43
N LEU A 171 6.38 -11.24 16.52
CA LEU A 171 4.94 -11.35 16.75
C LEU A 171 4.18 -11.97 15.57
N SER A 172 4.67 -11.83 14.33
CA SER A 172 4.06 -12.47 13.16
C SER A 172 4.06 -14.00 13.22
N HIS A 173 4.93 -14.60 14.03
CA HIS A 173 4.93 -16.04 14.28
C HIS A 173 3.98 -16.46 15.42
N LEU A 174 3.52 -15.50 16.23
CA LEU A 174 2.71 -15.76 17.43
C LEU A 174 1.22 -15.45 17.21
N SER A 175 0.89 -14.48 16.35
CA SER A 175 -0.50 -14.09 16.08
C SER A 175 -0.69 -13.70 14.62
N GLY A 176 -1.80 -14.16 14.04
CA GLY A 176 -2.27 -13.73 12.72
C GLY A 176 -2.99 -12.38 12.71
N ASN A 177 -3.15 -11.73 13.88
CA ASN A 177 -3.87 -10.46 13.95
C ASN A 177 -3.06 -9.32 13.28
N PRO A 178 -3.57 -8.68 12.21
CA PRO A 178 -2.84 -7.67 11.45
C PRO A 178 -2.61 -6.36 12.24
N PHE A 179 -3.39 -6.12 13.30
CA PHE A 179 -3.31 -4.91 14.11
C PHE A 179 -2.30 -5.02 15.25
N LEU A 180 -2.04 -6.24 15.75
CA LEU A 180 -1.18 -6.45 16.92
C LEU A 180 0.28 -6.04 16.65
N GLN A 181 0.81 -6.38 15.46
CA GLN A 181 2.22 -6.13 15.18
C GLN A 181 2.52 -4.62 15.07
N PRO A 182 1.75 -3.79 14.33
CA PRO A 182 1.97 -2.35 14.31
C PRO A 182 1.67 -1.68 15.65
N PHE A 183 0.65 -2.13 16.38
CA PHE A 183 0.37 -1.65 17.74
C PHE A 183 1.59 -1.84 18.66
N ALA A 184 2.16 -3.04 18.71
CA ALA A 184 3.29 -3.35 19.58
C ALA A 184 4.57 -2.59 19.19
N ALA A 185 4.82 -2.39 17.89
CA ALA A 185 5.94 -1.57 17.43
C ALA A 185 5.76 -0.09 17.80
N ALA A 186 4.54 0.45 17.68
CA ALA A 186 4.24 1.81 18.10
C ALA A 186 4.33 1.98 19.63
N LEU A 187 3.90 0.97 20.39
CA LEU A 187 4.08 0.90 21.84
C LEU A 187 5.55 0.94 22.25
N LEU A 188 6.40 0.20 21.54
CA LEU A 188 7.86 0.24 21.74
C LEU A 188 8.44 1.62 21.40
N ALA A 189 7.98 2.25 20.32
CA ALA A 189 8.43 3.60 19.96
C ALA A 189 8.00 4.64 21.00
N GLY A 190 6.77 4.56 21.50
CA GLY A 190 6.25 5.45 22.55
C GLY A 190 6.97 5.30 23.88
N THR A 191 7.12 4.06 24.37
CA THR A 191 7.86 3.81 25.62
C THR A 191 9.33 4.20 25.50
N GLY A 192 9.97 3.85 24.38
CA GLY A 192 11.36 4.21 24.11
C GLY A 192 11.59 5.72 24.05
N GLY A 193 10.75 6.46 23.32
CA GLY A 193 10.82 7.91 23.27
C GLY A 193 10.51 8.58 24.61
N GLY A 194 9.56 8.04 25.37
CA GLY A 194 9.28 8.49 26.73
C GLY A 194 10.48 8.36 27.67
N VAL A 195 11.17 7.22 27.64
CA VAL A 195 12.42 7.01 28.40
C VAL A 195 13.51 8.00 27.96
N ILE A 196 13.68 8.21 26.64
CA ILE A 196 14.65 9.18 26.11
C ILE A 196 14.32 10.60 26.60
N GLY A 197 13.03 10.96 26.67
CA GLY A 197 12.56 12.23 27.23
C GLY A 197 12.91 12.39 28.71
N MET A 198 12.71 11.33 29.51
CA MET A 198 13.06 11.32 30.94
C MET A 198 14.57 11.47 31.18
N LEU A 199 15.41 10.99 30.25
CA LEU A 199 16.86 11.16 30.32
C LEU A 199 17.32 12.59 30.00
N GLY A 200 16.42 13.48 29.56
CA GLY A 200 16.74 14.87 29.26
C GLY A 200 17.70 15.04 28.08
N LEU A 201 17.72 14.09 27.14
CA LEU A 201 18.57 14.17 25.95
C LEU A 201 18.07 15.29 25.03
N ASP A 202 18.99 16.14 24.58
CA ASP A 202 18.72 17.20 23.60
C ASP A 202 18.54 16.60 22.20
N VAL A 203 17.30 16.18 21.91
CA VAL A 203 16.90 15.55 20.65
C VAL A 203 15.53 16.04 20.23
N ALA A 204 15.21 15.94 18.93
CA ALA A 204 13.88 16.25 18.43
C ALA A 204 12.86 15.16 18.84
N GLN A 205 12.42 15.17 20.10
CA GLN A 205 11.59 14.15 20.74
C GLN A 205 10.36 13.75 19.90
N ARG A 206 9.64 14.73 19.35
CA ARG A 206 8.48 14.51 18.47
C ARG A 206 8.83 13.58 17.29
N LEU A 207 9.98 13.77 16.66
CA LEU A 207 10.42 12.95 15.53
C LEU A 207 10.92 11.57 15.99
N VAL A 208 11.59 11.50 17.16
CA VAL A 208 12.00 10.23 17.78
C VAL A 208 10.83 9.28 17.96
N VAL A 209 9.66 9.80 18.39
CA VAL A 209 8.46 8.96 18.58
C VAL A 209 7.62 8.80 17.33
N ALA A 210 7.53 9.81 16.47
CA ALA A 210 6.62 9.80 15.31
C ALA A 210 7.20 9.03 14.11
N CYS A 211 8.49 9.20 13.78
CA CYS A 211 9.08 8.61 12.58
C CYS A 211 9.07 7.06 12.58
N PRO A 212 9.35 6.36 13.70
CA PRO A 212 9.18 4.90 13.76
C PRO A 212 7.74 4.45 13.47
N CYS A 213 6.75 5.22 13.92
CA CYS A 213 5.32 4.94 13.72
C CYS A 213 4.86 5.24 12.29
N MET A 214 5.39 6.27 11.64
CA MET A 214 5.05 6.62 10.25
C MET A 214 5.35 5.50 9.27
N VAL A 215 6.43 4.75 9.51
CA VAL A 215 6.84 3.59 8.68
C VAL A 215 5.80 2.44 8.72
N LEU A 216 4.88 2.46 9.69
CA LEU A 216 3.87 1.42 9.89
C LEU A 216 2.57 1.67 9.12
N VAL A 217 2.39 2.85 8.53
CA VAL A 217 1.11 3.30 7.96
C VAL A 217 0.64 2.40 6.78
N PRO A 218 -0.64 1.97 6.74
CA PRO A 218 -1.21 1.05 5.74
C PRO A 218 -1.51 1.72 4.39
N GLY A 219 -0.49 2.28 3.77
CA GLY A 219 -0.64 3.04 2.53
C GLY A 219 -1.35 2.38 1.36
N PRO A 220 -0.92 1.16 0.95
CA PRO A 220 -1.54 0.51 -0.20
C PRO A 220 -3.02 0.21 0.03
N HIS A 221 -3.46 -0.05 1.27
CA HIS A 221 -4.88 -0.25 1.59
C HIS A 221 -5.67 1.05 1.45
N PHE A 222 -5.13 2.17 1.97
CA PHE A 222 -5.73 3.48 1.78
C PHE A 222 -5.89 3.80 0.29
N LEU A 223 -4.80 3.69 -0.48
CA LEU A 223 -4.82 4.04 -1.89
C LEU A 223 -5.71 3.12 -2.72
N ASN A 224 -5.65 1.80 -2.49
CA ASN A 224 -6.54 0.86 -3.17
C ASN A 224 -8.02 1.10 -2.80
N GLY A 225 -8.30 1.51 -1.56
CA GLY A 225 -9.64 1.91 -1.13
C GLY A 225 -10.15 3.11 -1.91
N VAL A 226 -9.34 4.17 -2.06
CA VAL A 226 -9.69 5.34 -2.87
C VAL A 226 -9.89 4.96 -4.35
N ILE A 227 -9.00 4.15 -4.93
CA ILE A 227 -9.13 3.66 -6.31
C ILE A 227 -10.47 2.94 -6.53
N ASP A 228 -10.83 2.06 -5.59
CA ASP A 228 -12.08 1.29 -5.67
C ASP A 228 -13.31 2.20 -5.53
N LEU A 229 -13.29 3.18 -4.61
CA LEU A 229 -14.36 4.17 -4.46
C LEU A 229 -14.58 5.01 -5.73
N VAL A 230 -13.50 5.55 -6.30
CA VAL A 230 -13.58 6.38 -7.53
C VAL A 230 -14.15 5.59 -8.72
N ARG A 231 -13.95 4.27 -8.73
CA ARG A 231 -14.48 3.35 -9.75
C ARG A 231 -15.87 2.81 -9.44
N GLY A 232 -16.55 3.36 -8.42
CA GLY A 232 -17.90 2.93 -8.02
C GLY A 232 -17.94 1.58 -7.28
N ARG A 233 -16.80 0.99 -6.91
CA ARG A 233 -16.73 -0.27 -6.16
C ARG A 233 -16.84 0.01 -4.67
N ILE A 234 -17.98 0.60 -4.28
CA ILE A 234 -18.19 1.21 -2.96
C ILE A 234 -17.93 0.23 -1.80
N PRO A 235 -18.49 -1.00 -1.77
CA PRO A 235 -18.32 -1.88 -0.61
C PRO A 235 -16.86 -2.24 -0.32
N VAL A 236 -16.14 -2.77 -1.31
CA VAL A 236 -14.73 -3.15 -1.13
C VAL A 236 -13.83 -1.94 -0.86
N GLY A 237 -14.12 -0.79 -1.48
CA GLY A 237 -13.40 0.46 -1.22
C GLY A 237 -13.54 0.91 0.23
N LEU A 238 -14.77 0.93 0.77
CA LEU A 238 -15.03 1.26 2.17
C LEU A 238 -14.35 0.29 3.15
N PHE A 239 -14.38 -1.02 2.89
CA PHE A 239 -13.70 -1.99 3.76
C PHE A 239 -12.17 -1.83 3.77
N ARG A 240 -11.54 -1.53 2.61
CA ARG A 240 -10.10 -1.23 2.56
C ARG A 240 -9.75 0.04 3.34
N LEU A 241 -10.58 1.09 3.25
CA LEU A 241 -10.39 2.31 4.04
C LEU A 241 -10.62 2.06 5.53
N ALA A 242 -11.65 1.31 5.90
CA ALA A 242 -11.91 0.95 7.29
C ALA A 242 -10.73 0.19 7.89
N PHE A 243 -10.19 -0.81 7.18
CA PHE A 243 -9.00 -1.54 7.59
C PHE A 243 -7.79 -0.60 7.80
N ALA A 244 -7.54 0.30 6.84
CA ALA A 244 -6.46 1.29 6.95
C ALA A 244 -6.66 2.21 8.18
N SER A 245 -7.89 2.68 8.42
CA SER A 245 -8.23 3.52 9.57
C SER A 245 -8.05 2.78 10.90
N PHE A 246 -8.49 1.54 11.02
CA PHE A 246 -8.28 0.73 12.22
C PHE A 246 -6.80 0.50 12.52
N LEU A 247 -5.98 0.27 11.48
CA LEU A 247 -4.54 0.14 11.67
C LEU A 247 -3.91 1.46 12.13
N ALA A 248 -4.33 2.59 11.56
CA ALA A 248 -3.87 3.91 12.00
C ALA A 248 -4.24 4.19 13.47
N ILE A 249 -5.48 3.87 13.87
CA ILE A 249 -5.92 3.97 15.27
C ILE A 249 -5.09 3.06 16.17
N ALA A 250 -4.80 1.82 15.76
CA ALA A 250 -3.96 0.90 16.53
C ALA A 250 -2.52 1.44 16.70
N ILE A 251 -1.94 2.06 15.66
CA ILE A 251 -0.62 2.70 15.74
C ILE A 251 -0.67 3.89 16.71
N CYS A 252 -1.66 4.78 16.58
CA CYS A 252 -1.83 5.91 17.50
C CYS A 252 -2.01 5.44 18.95
N ALA A 253 -2.86 4.43 19.18
CA ALA A 253 -3.09 3.86 20.50
C ALA A 253 -1.81 3.27 21.11
N GLY A 254 -1.05 2.48 20.34
CA GLY A 254 0.24 1.93 20.79
C GLY A 254 1.20 3.04 21.20
N LEU A 255 1.40 4.03 20.32
CA LEU A 255 2.26 5.19 20.58
C LEU A 255 1.86 5.92 21.88
N LEU A 256 0.59 6.29 22.02
CA LEU A 256 0.11 7.08 23.15
C LEU A 256 0.11 6.29 24.46
N ILE A 257 -0.24 5.00 24.44
CA ILE A 257 -0.13 4.12 25.63
C ILE A 257 1.33 4.00 26.04
N GLY A 258 2.26 3.90 25.09
CA GLY A 258 3.68 3.80 25.38
C GLY A 258 4.23 5.05 26.06
N LEU A 259 3.84 6.22 25.56
CA LEU A 259 4.16 7.52 26.15
C LEU A 259 3.50 7.72 27.52
N ALA A 260 2.26 7.27 27.69
CA ALA A 260 1.56 7.33 28.97
C ALA A 260 2.22 6.44 30.04
N ALA A 261 2.78 5.29 29.65
CA ALA A 261 3.49 4.40 30.57
C ALA A 261 4.74 5.04 31.20
N THR A 262 5.33 6.04 30.54
CA THR A 262 6.45 6.83 31.05
C THR A 262 6.03 8.18 31.62
N GLY A 263 4.72 8.49 31.65
CA GLY A 263 4.19 9.77 32.12
C GLY A 263 4.54 10.96 31.21
N THR A 264 4.94 10.71 29.98
CA THR A 264 5.38 11.75 29.02
C THR A 264 4.25 12.05 28.03
N PRO A 265 3.81 13.31 27.87
CA PRO A 265 2.85 13.66 26.81
C PRO A 265 3.50 13.53 25.43
N PHE A 266 2.67 13.52 24.37
CA PHE A 266 3.20 13.62 23.01
C PHE A 266 3.90 14.99 22.85
N PRO A 267 5.16 15.03 22.37
CA PRO A 267 5.92 16.28 22.37
C PRO A 267 5.40 17.30 21.35
N ASP A 268 5.32 18.56 21.78
CA ASP A 268 4.91 19.68 20.94
C ASP A 268 5.83 19.90 19.73
N SER A 269 5.30 20.64 18.77
CA SER A 269 5.98 21.03 17.56
C SER A 269 7.08 22.06 17.83
N GLY A 270 8.34 21.63 17.89
CA GLY A 270 9.49 22.54 17.83
C GLY A 270 9.62 23.21 16.44
N PRO A 271 10.37 24.32 16.33
CA PRO A 271 10.65 24.95 15.04
C PRO A 271 11.32 23.95 14.10
N ALA A 272 10.65 23.63 13.00
CA ALA A 272 11.21 22.76 11.97
C ALA A 272 11.94 23.65 10.95
N HIS A 273 13.25 23.43 10.82
CA HIS A 273 14.00 23.99 9.70
C HIS A 273 13.95 22.99 8.54
N PRO A 274 13.47 23.39 7.36
CA PRO A 274 13.46 22.49 6.21
C PRO A 274 14.90 22.07 5.90
N ALA A 275 15.10 20.77 5.69
CA ALA A 275 16.40 20.25 5.30
C ALA A 275 16.82 20.84 3.94
N PRO A 276 18.14 21.00 3.67
CA PRO A 276 18.61 21.38 2.36
C PRO A 276 18.05 20.44 1.29
N LEU A 277 17.58 20.99 0.16
CA LEU A 277 16.85 20.25 -0.89
C LEU A 277 17.52 18.92 -1.27
N LEU A 278 18.85 18.91 -1.47
CA LEU A 278 19.56 17.69 -1.86
C LEU A 278 19.45 16.60 -0.79
N LEU A 279 19.65 16.96 0.48
CA LEU A 279 19.58 16.02 1.60
C LEU A 279 18.14 15.51 1.78
N ASP A 280 17.17 16.42 1.69
CA ASP A 280 15.74 16.15 1.80
C ASP A 280 15.25 15.15 0.73
N VAL A 281 15.62 15.40 -0.54
CA VAL A 281 15.28 14.53 -1.67
C VAL A 281 15.98 13.18 -1.58
N VAL A 282 17.26 13.13 -1.18
CA VAL A 282 17.96 11.85 -0.97
C VAL A 282 17.32 11.05 0.16
N ALA A 283 16.92 11.70 1.26
CA ALA A 283 16.20 11.06 2.34
C ALA A 283 14.84 10.51 1.87
N ALA A 284 14.08 11.28 1.09
CA ALA A 284 12.85 10.77 0.48
C ALA A 284 13.12 9.52 -0.38
N GLY A 285 14.20 9.50 -1.17
CA GLY A 285 14.62 8.32 -1.92
C GLY A 285 14.91 7.09 -1.05
N VAL A 286 15.55 7.28 0.12
CA VAL A 286 15.77 6.20 1.11
C VAL A 286 14.45 5.72 1.71
N ALA A 287 13.51 6.61 1.99
CA ALA A 287 12.17 6.23 2.46
C ALA A 287 11.42 5.40 1.39
N VAL A 288 11.50 5.79 0.12
CA VAL A 288 10.93 5.03 -1.00
C VAL A 288 11.58 3.64 -1.11
N ALA A 289 12.91 3.56 -0.98
CA ALA A 289 13.64 2.30 -0.99
C ALA A 289 13.19 1.37 0.16
N ALA A 290 12.98 1.93 1.35
CA ALA A 290 12.50 1.19 2.51
C ALA A 290 11.11 0.59 2.28
N TYR A 291 10.17 1.38 1.77
CA TYR A 291 8.82 0.90 1.48
C TYR A 291 8.75 -0.10 0.33
N GLY A 292 9.51 0.15 -0.75
CA GLY A 292 9.67 -0.86 -1.79
C GLY A 292 10.23 -2.16 -1.22
N SER A 293 11.16 -2.09 -0.27
CA SER A 293 11.65 -3.27 0.44
C SER A 293 10.58 -3.95 1.31
N PHE A 294 9.73 -3.21 2.04
CA PHE A 294 8.66 -3.81 2.86
C PHE A 294 7.64 -4.55 2.02
N PHE A 295 7.34 -4.04 0.84
CA PHE A 295 6.43 -4.67 -0.12
C PHE A 295 7.10 -5.76 -0.96
N ASN A 296 8.31 -6.20 -0.58
CA ASN A 296 9.08 -7.22 -1.27
C ASN A 296 9.31 -6.89 -2.76
N MET A 297 9.60 -5.63 -3.09
CA MET A 297 9.87 -5.20 -4.47
C MET A 297 11.15 -5.86 -5.01
N PRO A 298 11.16 -6.37 -6.26
CA PRO A 298 12.37 -6.81 -6.93
C PRO A 298 13.39 -5.68 -7.08
N TRP A 299 14.67 -5.98 -6.84
CA TRP A 299 15.77 -5.01 -6.93
C TRP A 299 15.89 -4.32 -8.29
N ARG A 300 15.48 -4.99 -9.37
CA ARG A 300 15.47 -4.41 -10.73
C ARG A 300 14.47 -3.27 -10.91
N SER A 301 13.38 -3.25 -10.15
CA SER A 301 12.31 -2.26 -10.28
C SER A 301 12.41 -1.13 -9.24
N LEU A 302 13.15 -1.37 -8.16
CA LEU A 302 13.30 -0.43 -7.05
C LEU A 302 13.94 0.92 -7.46
N PRO A 303 15.01 0.97 -8.29
CA PRO A 303 15.62 2.24 -8.71
C PRO A 303 14.64 3.17 -9.43
N THR A 304 13.73 2.62 -10.23
CA THR A 304 12.70 3.40 -10.93
C THR A 304 11.76 4.09 -9.95
N LEU A 305 11.30 3.37 -8.92
CA LEU A 305 10.44 3.94 -7.88
C LEU A 305 11.18 5.01 -7.07
N ILE A 306 12.44 4.76 -6.71
CA ILE A 306 13.28 5.73 -6.00
C ILE A 306 13.37 7.04 -6.81
N GLY A 307 13.69 6.95 -8.11
CA GLY A 307 13.78 8.12 -8.97
C GLY A 307 12.47 8.91 -9.08
N VAL A 308 11.34 8.22 -9.25
CA VAL A 308 10.02 8.86 -9.31
C VAL A 308 9.65 9.51 -7.97
N GLY A 309 9.89 8.83 -6.86
CA GLY A 309 9.60 9.37 -5.53
C GLY A 309 10.49 10.56 -5.16
N MET A 310 11.78 10.52 -5.52
CA MET A 310 12.70 11.67 -5.37
C MET A 310 12.22 12.88 -6.16
N LEU A 311 11.80 12.68 -7.42
CA LEU A 311 11.27 13.75 -8.26
C LEU A 311 9.98 14.36 -7.67
N ALA A 312 9.06 13.51 -7.24
CA ALA A 312 7.81 13.95 -6.63
C ALA A 312 8.04 14.71 -5.31
N HIS A 313 8.99 14.25 -4.50
CA HIS A 313 9.38 14.94 -3.28
C HIS A 313 10.04 16.29 -3.56
N ALA A 314 10.93 16.36 -4.55
CA ALA A 314 11.54 17.62 -4.97
C ALA A 314 10.49 18.62 -5.48
N LEU A 315 9.49 18.15 -6.23
CA LEU A 315 8.36 18.97 -6.66
C LEU A 315 7.53 19.49 -5.47
N HIS A 316 7.22 18.60 -4.51
CA HIS A 316 6.52 18.97 -3.28
C HIS A 316 7.28 20.05 -2.51
N TRP A 317 8.58 19.84 -2.29
CA TRP A 317 9.45 20.80 -1.61
C TRP A 317 9.47 22.15 -2.32
N ALA A 318 9.64 22.17 -3.65
CA ALA A 318 9.70 23.40 -4.43
C ALA A 318 8.39 24.20 -4.39
N LEU A 319 7.25 23.53 -4.40
CA LEU A 319 5.94 24.18 -4.28
C LEU A 319 5.74 24.81 -2.90
N LEU A 320 6.12 24.11 -1.83
CA LEU A 320 6.08 24.69 -0.48
C LEU A 320 7.02 25.89 -0.34
N ALA A 321 8.23 25.80 -0.90
CA ALA A 321 9.17 26.93 -0.94
C ALA A 321 8.62 28.14 -1.73
N ALA A 322 7.75 27.89 -2.72
CA ALA A 322 7.04 28.93 -3.47
C ALA A 322 5.75 29.43 -2.79
N GLY A 323 5.44 28.98 -1.57
CA GLY A 323 4.27 29.41 -0.79
C GLY A 323 2.98 28.66 -1.10
N ALA A 324 3.03 27.54 -1.82
CA ALA A 324 1.86 26.68 -1.98
C ALA A 324 1.44 26.06 -0.64
N SER A 325 0.14 25.77 -0.51
CA SER A 325 -0.35 25.03 0.66
C SER A 325 0.12 23.58 0.65
N LEU A 326 0.14 22.94 1.83
CA LEU A 326 0.49 21.53 1.98
C LEU A 326 -0.36 20.61 1.09
N GLN A 327 -1.66 20.91 0.99
CA GLN A 327 -2.60 20.14 0.18
C GLN A 327 -2.30 20.29 -1.31
N LEU A 328 -1.98 21.50 -1.78
CA LEU A 328 -1.67 21.74 -3.20
C LEU A 328 -0.32 21.13 -3.59
N GLY A 329 0.69 21.24 -2.72
CA GLY A 329 1.97 20.56 -2.89
C GLY A 329 1.78 19.05 -3.00
N ALA A 330 1.03 18.45 -2.08
CA ALA A 330 0.75 17.01 -2.08
C ALA A 330 -0.03 16.58 -3.33
N LEU A 331 -1.05 17.33 -3.74
CA LEU A 331 -1.82 17.07 -4.95
C LEU A 331 -0.91 17.05 -6.20
N ALA A 332 -0.09 18.07 -6.38
CA ALA A 332 0.79 18.20 -7.53
C ALA A 332 1.86 17.10 -7.58
N ALA A 333 2.48 16.78 -6.44
CA ALA A 333 3.41 15.67 -6.32
C ALA A 333 2.73 14.34 -6.68
N CYS A 334 1.54 14.08 -6.14
CA CYS A 334 0.78 12.87 -6.46
C CYS A 334 0.31 12.82 -7.92
N LEU A 335 -0.06 13.93 -8.55
CA LEU A 335 -0.35 13.99 -9.99
C LEU A 335 0.88 13.58 -10.82
N SER A 336 2.07 14.04 -10.44
CA SER A 336 3.31 13.63 -11.11
C SER A 336 3.57 12.13 -10.95
N VAL A 337 3.42 11.57 -9.74
CA VAL A 337 3.59 10.14 -9.50
C VAL A 337 2.55 9.31 -10.24
N GLY A 338 1.27 9.69 -10.19
CA GLY A 338 0.20 8.99 -10.90
C GLY A 338 0.47 8.92 -12.40
N SER A 339 0.94 10.03 -13.00
CA SER A 339 1.26 10.14 -14.42
C SER A 339 2.46 9.29 -14.83
N LEU A 340 3.48 9.18 -13.97
CA LEU A 340 4.70 8.41 -14.23
C LEU A 340 4.53 6.92 -13.92
N ILE A 341 3.94 6.58 -12.77
CA ILE A 341 3.80 5.20 -12.30
C ILE A 341 2.72 4.44 -13.05
N ALA A 342 1.65 5.07 -13.52
CA ALA A 342 0.61 4.36 -14.28
C ALA A 342 1.17 3.60 -15.51
N PRO A 343 1.88 4.24 -16.46
CA PRO A 343 2.44 3.53 -17.61
C PRO A 343 3.58 2.58 -17.24
N ILE A 344 4.37 2.91 -16.22
CA ILE A 344 5.45 2.03 -15.73
C ILE A 344 4.87 0.74 -15.14
N ALA A 345 3.83 0.86 -14.31
CA ALA A 345 3.17 -0.26 -13.67
C ALA A 345 2.52 -1.18 -14.69
N GLU A 346 1.91 -0.64 -15.74
CA GLU A 346 1.35 -1.44 -16.82
C GLU A 346 2.43 -2.20 -17.60
N ARG A 347 3.49 -1.51 -18.03
CA ARG A 347 4.60 -2.11 -18.80
C ARG A 347 5.36 -3.19 -18.01
N LEU A 348 5.53 -2.97 -16.71
CA LEU A 348 6.29 -3.86 -15.83
C LEU A 348 5.41 -4.83 -15.02
N ARG A 349 4.10 -4.85 -15.26
CA ARG A 349 3.11 -5.67 -14.53
C ARG A 349 3.20 -5.51 -13.01
N LEU A 350 3.37 -4.26 -12.56
CA LEU A 350 3.48 -3.94 -11.13
C LEU A 350 2.10 -3.58 -10.55
N PRO A 351 1.83 -3.92 -9.28
CA PRO A 351 0.64 -3.44 -8.58
C PRO A 351 0.75 -1.93 -8.36
N PHE A 352 -0.06 -1.18 -9.11
CA PHE A 352 -0.05 0.29 -9.11
C PHE A 352 -0.15 0.87 -7.69
N GLY A 353 -1.08 0.37 -6.86
CA GLY A 353 -1.32 0.93 -5.53
C GLY A 353 -0.09 0.86 -4.63
N ALA A 354 0.58 -0.28 -4.58
CA ALA A 354 1.79 -0.42 -3.76
C ALA A 354 2.95 0.44 -4.28
N CYS A 355 3.14 0.51 -5.60
CA CYS A 355 4.23 1.29 -6.22
C CYS A 355 4.02 2.80 -6.08
N ALA A 356 2.81 3.27 -6.38
CA ALA A 356 2.43 4.68 -6.28
C ALA A 356 2.54 5.17 -4.84
N PHE A 357 2.02 4.40 -3.88
CA PHE A 357 2.15 4.72 -2.47
C PHE A 357 3.61 4.79 -2.01
N ALA A 358 4.44 3.82 -2.40
CA ALA A 358 5.86 3.83 -2.04
C ALA A 358 6.57 5.11 -2.52
N CYS A 359 6.18 5.67 -3.67
CA CYS A 359 6.76 6.90 -4.23
C CYS A 359 6.34 8.18 -3.48
N VAL A 360 5.21 8.19 -2.75
CA VAL A 360 4.68 9.39 -2.07
C VAL A 360 4.71 9.27 -0.55
N VAL A 361 5.39 8.27 -0.02
CA VAL A 361 5.31 7.89 1.39
C VAL A 361 5.78 8.98 2.36
N SER A 362 6.73 9.80 1.91
CA SER A 362 7.22 10.98 2.64
C SER A 362 6.17 12.08 2.83
N LEU A 363 5.08 12.05 2.06
CA LEU A 363 4.04 13.08 2.07
C LEU A 363 2.89 12.77 3.05
N ILE A 364 2.92 11.60 3.69
CA ILE A 364 1.85 11.17 4.58
C ILE A 364 1.81 12.07 5.80
N PRO A 365 0.62 12.62 6.16
CA PRO A 365 0.47 13.58 7.25
C PRO A 365 0.46 12.90 8.63
N GLY A 366 1.42 12.01 8.92
CA GLY A 366 1.43 11.20 10.14
C GLY A 366 1.52 12.01 11.43
N VAL A 367 2.30 13.11 11.45
CA VAL A 367 2.42 13.99 12.63
C VAL A 367 1.06 14.57 13.02
N PHE A 368 0.29 15.07 12.04
CA PHE A 368 -1.04 15.63 12.27
C PHE A 368 -1.99 14.58 12.87
N MET A 369 -1.90 13.33 12.41
CA MET A 369 -2.70 12.24 12.96
C MET A 369 -2.32 11.90 14.42
N PHE A 370 -1.02 11.86 14.74
CA PHE A 370 -0.57 11.60 16.11
C PHE A 370 -0.89 12.76 17.06
N GLN A 371 -0.74 14.00 16.59
CA GLN A 371 -1.11 15.18 17.36
C GLN A 371 -2.62 15.20 17.62
N ALA A 372 -3.45 15.03 16.59
CA ALA A 372 -4.90 14.92 16.76
C ALA A 372 -5.30 13.81 17.75
N ALA A 373 -4.66 12.65 17.69
CA ALA A 373 -4.94 11.57 18.63
C ALA A 373 -4.54 11.94 20.07
N SER A 374 -3.39 12.59 20.26
CA SER A 374 -2.94 13.10 21.56
C SER A 374 -3.91 14.15 22.11
N ASP A 375 -4.28 15.12 21.28
CA ASP A 375 -5.19 16.20 21.64
C ASP A 375 -6.57 15.65 22.01
N ALA A 376 -7.07 14.67 21.28
CA ALA A 376 -8.34 14.01 21.61
C ALA A 376 -8.28 13.36 23.01
N VAL A 377 -7.20 12.64 23.34
CA VAL A 377 -7.04 12.02 24.67
C VAL A 377 -6.96 13.08 25.76
N ALA A 378 -6.13 14.10 25.59
CA ALA A 378 -5.97 15.15 26.60
C ALA A 378 -7.26 15.99 26.76
N PHE A 379 -8.02 16.21 25.69
CA PHE A 379 -9.33 16.88 25.73
C PHE A 379 -10.33 16.08 26.58
N THR A 380 -10.34 14.75 26.45
CA THR A 380 -11.20 13.90 27.28
C THR A 380 -10.79 13.91 28.77
N GLY A 381 -9.49 14.03 29.06
CA GLY A 381 -8.99 14.09 30.43
C GLY A 381 -9.31 15.42 31.14
N LEU A 382 -9.30 16.53 30.39
CA LEU A 382 -9.60 17.87 30.92
C LEU A 382 -11.10 18.18 30.91
N GLY A 383 -11.87 17.58 30.00
CA GLY A 383 -13.30 17.83 29.83
C GLY A 383 -13.60 19.31 29.58
N LEU A 384 -14.58 19.87 30.29
CA LEU A 384 -14.96 21.29 30.19
C LEU A 384 -13.86 22.27 30.65
N LYS A 385 -12.78 21.79 31.27
CA LYS A 385 -11.61 22.63 31.63
C LYS A 385 -10.61 22.78 30.49
N ALA A 386 -10.78 22.04 29.39
CA ALA A 386 -9.90 22.14 28.25
C ALA A 386 -10.00 23.55 27.60
N PRO A 387 -8.88 24.18 27.24
CA PRO A 387 -8.91 25.46 26.55
C PRO A 387 -9.51 25.28 25.15
N ALA A 388 -10.29 26.27 24.69
CA ALA A 388 -10.93 26.22 23.37
C ALA A 388 -9.91 26.08 22.22
N SER A 389 -8.71 26.62 22.39
CA SER A 389 -7.61 26.47 21.41
C SER A 389 -7.27 25.01 21.12
N MET A 390 -7.35 24.13 22.12
CA MET A 390 -7.06 22.71 21.96
C MET A 390 -8.07 22.01 21.04
N LEU A 391 -9.34 22.41 21.10
CA LEU A 391 -10.35 21.89 20.17
C LEU A 391 -10.10 22.40 18.75
N VAL A 392 -9.68 23.66 18.60
CA VAL A 392 -9.30 24.24 17.31
C VAL A 392 -8.09 23.50 16.73
N ASP A 393 -7.05 23.25 17.53
CA ASP A 393 -5.84 22.53 17.11
C ASP A 393 -6.16 21.07 16.72
N LEU A 394 -7.01 20.39 17.50
CA LEU A 394 -7.51 19.06 17.18
C LEU A 394 -8.21 19.04 15.81
N LEU A 395 -9.14 19.99 15.59
CA LEU A 395 -9.87 20.09 14.34
C LEU A 395 -8.96 20.44 13.16
N ASP A 396 -8.01 21.37 13.35
CA ASP A 396 -7.05 21.75 12.32
C ASP A 396 -6.17 20.56 11.90
N ASN A 397 -5.65 19.79 12.86
CA ASN A 397 -4.87 18.59 12.59
C ASN A 397 -5.68 17.51 11.85
N VAL A 398 -6.92 17.24 12.27
CA VAL A 398 -7.81 16.27 11.61
C VAL A 398 -8.15 16.71 10.19
N VAL A 399 -8.53 17.97 10.00
CA VAL A 399 -8.90 18.53 8.70
C VAL A 399 -7.68 18.56 7.78
N THR A 400 -6.52 18.98 8.27
CA THR A 400 -5.27 19.01 7.50
C THR A 400 -4.88 17.60 7.05
N ALA A 401 -4.87 16.61 7.96
CA ALA A 401 -4.58 15.24 7.60
C ALA A 401 -5.58 14.68 6.56
N GLY A 402 -6.88 14.90 6.78
CA GLY A 402 -7.93 14.46 5.86
C GLY A 402 -7.84 15.08 4.47
N LEU A 403 -7.58 16.38 4.38
CA LEU A 403 -7.43 17.10 3.10
C LEU A 403 -6.16 16.68 2.37
N VAL A 404 -5.03 16.49 3.07
CA VAL A 404 -3.80 16.00 2.45
C VAL A 404 -4.00 14.58 1.92
N LEU A 405 -4.59 13.67 2.70
CA LEU A 405 -4.89 12.31 2.25
C LEU A 405 -5.85 12.31 1.05
N SER A 406 -6.85 13.18 1.04
CA SER A 406 -7.77 13.35 -0.09
C SER A 406 -7.05 13.85 -1.35
N ALA A 407 -6.19 14.87 -1.20
CA ALA A 407 -5.36 15.40 -2.27
C ALA A 407 -4.42 14.33 -2.85
N MET A 408 -3.79 13.52 -1.98
CA MET A 408 -2.93 12.41 -2.40
C MET A 408 -3.72 11.35 -3.16
N GLY A 409 -4.89 10.96 -2.64
CA GLY A 409 -5.78 9.99 -3.28
C GLY A 409 -6.22 10.45 -4.68
N ILE A 410 -6.73 11.67 -4.79
CA ILE A 410 -7.14 12.25 -6.08
C ILE A 410 -5.95 12.37 -7.03
N GLY A 411 -4.82 12.92 -6.56
CA GLY A 411 -3.64 13.15 -7.38
C GLY A 411 -3.04 11.86 -7.94
N LEU A 412 -3.04 10.77 -7.19
CA LEU A 412 -2.54 9.48 -7.67
C LEU A 412 -3.53 8.80 -8.64
N VAL A 413 -4.83 8.90 -8.36
CA VAL A 413 -5.85 8.13 -9.09
C VAL A 413 -6.27 8.81 -10.40
N ALA A 414 -6.38 10.14 -10.42
CA ALA A 414 -6.86 10.87 -11.58
C ALA A 414 -6.02 10.62 -12.86
N PRO A 415 -4.67 10.70 -12.85
CA PRO A 415 -3.86 10.43 -14.03
C PRO A 415 -4.04 9.01 -14.54
N LYS A 416 -4.15 8.02 -13.65
CA LYS A 416 -4.35 6.62 -14.03
C LYS A 416 -5.68 6.43 -14.77
N ILE A 417 -6.76 7.03 -14.27
CA ILE A 417 -8.07 6.92 -14.93
C ILE A 417 -8.04 7.60 -16.31
N ILE A 418 -7.45 8.80 -16.38
CA ILE A 418 -7.33 9.54 -17.64
C ILE A 418 -6.50 8.74 -18.66
N LEU A 419 -5.35 8.21 -18.26
CA LEU A 419 -4.50 7.41 -19.14
C LEU A 419 -5.20 6.13 -19.61
N ASN A 420 -5.92 5.43 -18.73
CA ASN A 420 -6.71 4.26 -19.12
C ASN A 420 -7.84 4.60 -20.09
N ALA A 421 -8.41 5.81 -20.01
CA ALA A 421 -9.45 6.26 -20.94
C ALA A 421 -8.88 6.69 -22.30
N LEU A 422 -7.72 7.36 -22.31
CA LEU A 422 -7.04 7.83 -23.53
C LEU A 422 -6.34 6.71 -24.28
N TRP A 423 -5.79 5.75 -23.55
CA TRP A 423 -5.16 4.56 -24.08
C TRP A 423 -5.82 3.33 -23.48
N PRO A 424 -7.07 3.01 -23.92
CA PRO A 424 -7.71 1.79 -23.49
C PRO A 424 -6.74 0.65 -23.76
N VAL A 425 -6.49 -0.18 -22.74
CA VAL A 425 -5.70 -1.39 -22.92
C VAL A 425 -6.45 -2.25 -23.93
N THR A 426 -6.13 -2.09 -25.22
CA THR A 426 -6.79 -2.83 -26.28
C THR A 426 -6.39 -4.27 -26.10
N HIS A 427 -7.31 -5.06 -25.54
CA HIS A 427 -7.25 -6.51 -25.57
C HIS A 427 -7.35 -6.93 -27.03
N ARG A 428 -6.21 -6.93 -27.74
CA ARG A 428 -6.15 -7.59 -29.05
C ARG A 428 -6.33 -9.08 -28.79
N PRO A 429 -7.38 -9.73 -29.34
CA PRO A 429 -7.46 -11.17 -29.29
C PRO A 429 -6.20 -11.74 -29.95
N ALA A 430 -5.60 -12.74 -29.28
CA ALA A 430 -4.47 -13.48 -29.82
C ALA A 430 -4.93 -14.23 -31.08
N GLY A 431 -4.80 -13.58 -32.24
CA GLY A 431 -5.28 -14.12 -33.52
C GLY A 431 -5.26 -13.12 -34.68
N ALA A 432 -5.30 -11.81 -34.43
CA ALA A 432 -5.40 -10.79 -35.49
C ALA A 432 -4.14 -10.60 -36.37
N ASP A 433 -3.05 -11.35 -36.13
CA ASP A 433 -1.82 -11.30 -36.93
C ASP A 433 -1.63 -12.56 -37.81
N ARG A 434 -2.59 -13.50 -37.81
CA ARG A 434 -2.57 -14.66 -38.71
C ARG A 434 -3.19 -14.40 -40.10
N ASP A 435 -3.89 -13.29 -40.28
CA ASP A 435 -4.50 -12.91 -41.58
C ASP A 435 -3.70 -11.87 -42.37
N ARG A 436 -2.44 -11.62 -41.99
CA ARG A 436 -1.50 -10.79 -42.76
C ARG A 436 -0.17 -11.50 -42.99
N ARG A 437 -0.21 -12.69 -43.61
CA ARG A 437 0.90 -13.21 -44.40
C ARG A 437 0.37 -13.98 -45.60
#